data_AF-A0A486LJJ8-F1
#
_entry.id   AF-A0A486LJJ8-F1
#
_cell.length_a   1.000
_cell.length_b   1.000
_cell.length_c   1.000
_cell.angle_alpha   90.00
_cell.angle_beta   90.00
_cell.angle_gamma   90.00
#
_symmetry.space_group_name_H-M   'P 1'
#
loop_
_entity.id
_entity.type
_entity.pdbx_description
1 polymer ?
#
loop_
_entity_poly.entity_id
_entity_poly.type
_entity_poly.pdbx_seq_one_letter_code
_entity_poly.pdbx_strand_id
1 'polypeptide(L)'
;MPEVTIDTWSFYSRPFYWFAGLATLLILSGLLWGAHWLRSERKRKAVQAALEHQLSFHQTLFNAMPIPVYVITLKGELDSYNNAFSAFFPEHLREAMHFSLFDRRHPLAHIFPAIQHEVQLGLTPDIIITHPLALHNGIEERTILHWMVLCRLPTTLTPVLMCGWQDITESRQLVEKLQNEKEQVKDASQGSSISLPCSSHDVRTSVSAILGFLELIFTRQQTAEEDQQCLKLAYATAQSLLGLNVDILPGNVKAVPRAIRILIAEDLPANRQLLRRQLDTLGYAADEAKDGAEALKLIQQQRYDLLITDLNMPVMDGITLTCRVREYDTRMVIWGLTANLVAGEKERCLASGMNLCLFKPLDLSQLATALCEINIPQPGSSLDEFLNMKIFTALTLGDKKLMRQMLEQSRVENEKDIAAARAAISGQDWRLAQYHLHRINGTAQILGATAIHATAEQLENALAAGEPEAVLPQGIDELTQQLQALSAAIIFFSSQADYH
;
A
#
# COMPACT_ATOMS: atom_id res chain seq x y z
N MET A 1 103.43 -56.92 -13.82
CA MET A 1 102.95 -56.10 -12.69
C MET A 1 101.48 -56.43 -12.49
N PRO A 2 100.98 -56.73 -11.28
CA PRO A 2 99.57 -57.03 -11.12
C PRO A 2 98.77 -55.73 -11.18
N GLU A 3 97.78 -55.66 -12.07
CA GLU A 3 96.75 -54.62 -12.07
C GLU A 3 95.82 -54.86 -10.87
N VAL A 4 96.04 -54.09 -9.80
CA VAL A 4 95.13 -54.06 -8.66
C VAL A 4 93.98 -53.11 -9.01
N THR A 5 92.87 -53.66 -9.47
CA THR A 5 91.61 -52.91 -9.60
C THR A 5 90.98 -52.78 -8.21
N ILE A 6 91.37 -51.73 -7.47
CA ILE A 6 90.70 -51.39 -6.21
C ILE A 6 89.28 -50.93 -6.56
N ASP A 7 88.27 -51.69 -6.15
CA ASP A 7 86.86 -51.33 -6.31
C ASP A 7 86.47 -50.24 -5.30
N THR A 8 86.89 -49.02 -5.61
CA THR A 8 86.74 -47.82 -4.77
C THR A 8 85.27 -47.46 -4.52
N TRP A 9 84.35 -47.90 -5.37
CA TRP A 9 82.92 -47.58 -5.27
C TRP A 9 82.28 -48.16 -4.00
N SER A 10 82.72 -49.35 -3.57
CA SER A 10 82.22 -49.98 -2.34
C SER A 10 82.45 -49.11 -1.09
N PHE A 11 83.53 -48.32 -1.07
CA PHE A 11 83.89 -47.44 0.04
C PHE A 11 83.16 -46.09 0.00
N TYR A 12 82.91 -45.55 -1.21
CA TYR A 12 82.29 -44.23 -1.40
C TYR A 12 80.75 -44.25 -1.58
N SER A 13 80.15 -45.41 -1.87
CA SER A 13 78.70 -45.53 -2.13
C SER A 13 77.83 -45.12 -0.94
N ARG A 14 78.13 -45.58 0.28
CA ARG A 14 77.37 -45.22 1.50
C ARG A 14 77.38 -43.71 1.80
N PRO A 15 78.53 -43.01 1.88
CA PRO A 15 78.53 -41.57 2.11
C PRO A 15 77.87 -40.81 0.95
N PHE A 16 78.00 -41.27 -0.30
CA PHE A 16 77.33 -40.66 -1.45
C PHE A 16 75.80 -40.65 -1.31
N TYR A 17 75.18 -41.79 -0.96
CA TYR A 17 73.73 -41.85 -0.75
C TYR A 17 73.27 -41.00 0.44
N TRP A 18 74.09 -40.89 1.50
CA TRP A 18 73.79 -40.03 2.65
C TRP A 18 73.81 -38.54 2.27
N PHE A 19 74.81 -38.10 1.51
CA PHE A 19 74.88 -36.74 0.97
C PHE A 19 73.75 -36.45 -0.03
N ALA A 20 73.42 -37.41 -0.91
CA ALA A 20 72.31 -37.28 -1.85
C ALA A 20 70.95 -37.17 -1.11
N GLY A 21 70.76 -37.96 -0.05
CA GLY A 21 69.58 -37.88 0.82
C GLY A 21 69.46 -36.52 1.53
N LEU A 22 70.57 -36.02 2.08
CA LEU A 22 70.60 -34.71 2.73
C LEU A 22 70.33 -33.58 1.73
N ALA A 23 70.93 -33.63 0.54
CA ALA A 23 70.74 -32.64 -0.51
C ALA A 23 69.27 -32.62 -1.02
N THR A 24 68.67 -33.79 -1.22
CA THR A 24 67.26 -33.89 -1.64
C THR A 24 66.31 -33.38 -0.56
N LEU A 25 66.58 -33.66 0.72
CA LEU A 25 65.79 -33.13 1.83
C LEU A 25 65.89 -31.60 1.95
N LEU A 26 67.08 -31.03 1.72
CA LEU A 26 67.30 -29.59 1.67
C LEU A 26 66.53 -28.93 0.52
N ILE A 27 66.55 -29.53 -0.66
CA ILE A 27 65.79 -29.07 -1.83
C ILE A 27 64.28 -29.13 -1.55
N LEU A 28 63.78 -30.22 -0.98
CA LEU A 28 62.37 -30.37 -0.63
C LEU A 28 61.94 -29.35 0.42
N SER A 29 62.76 -29.10 1.44
CA SER A 29 62.50 -28.07 2.45
C SER A 29 62.48 -26.67 1.82
N GLY A 30 63.40 -26.38 0.90
CA GLY A 30 63.43 -25.10 0.16
C GLY A 30 62.19 -24.90 -0.72
N LEU A 31 61.75 -25.95 -1.43
CA LEU A 31 60.52 -25.92 -2.23
C LEU A 31 59.28 -25.73 -1.36
N LEU A 32 59.21 -26.41 -0.21
CA LEU A 32 58.09 -26.31 0.72
C LEU A 32 58.03 -24.92 1.37
N TRP A 33 59.18 -24.35 1.72
CA TRP A 33 59.29 -22.97 2.19
C TRP A 33 58.90 -21.96 1.10
N GLY A 34 59.37 -22.15 -0.14
CA GLY A 34 59.00 -21.31 -1.27
C GLY A 34 57.49 -21.34 -1.54
N ALA A 35 56.88 -22.53 -1.51
CA ALA A 35 55.43 -22.69 -1.64
C ALA A 35 54.65 -22.02 -0.49
N HIS A 36 55.15 -22.14 0.75
CA HIS A 36 54.56 -21.45 1.90
C HIS A 36 54.67 -19.92 1.77
N TRP A 37 55.82 -19.40 1.35
CA TRP A 37 56.05 -17.98 1.10
C TRP A 37 55.12 -17.42 0.02
N LEU A 38 55.04 -18.09 -1.13
CA LEU A 38 54.12 -17.73 -2.23
C LEU A 38 52.65 -17.75 -1.78
N ARG A 39 52.25 -18.72 -0.96
CA ARG A 39 50.89 -18.77 -0.39
C ARG A 39 50.63 -17.64 0.59
N SER A 40 51.58 -17.32 1.46
CA SER A 40 51.50 -16.21 2.41
C SER A 40 51.33 -14.88 1.69
N GLU A 41 52.15 -14.65 0.66
CA GLU A 41 52.11 -13.43 -0.15
C GLU A 41 50.78 -13.28 -0.89
N ARG A 42 50.27 -14.38 -1.50
CA ARG A 42 48.96 -14.39 -2.16
C ARG A 42 47.82 -14.11 -1.18
N LYS A 43 47.86 -14.67 0.03
CA LYS A 43 46.86 -14.40 1.08
C LYS A 43 46.88 -12.93 1.50
N ARG A 44 48.07 -12.36 1.74
CA ARG A 44 48.20 -10.93 2.10
C ARG A 44 47.66 -10.02 1.00
N LYS A 45 48.02 -10.28 -0.26
CA LYS A 45 47.51 -9.53 -1.41
C LYS A 45 45.99 -9.68 -1.59
N ALA A 46 45.44 -10.88 -1.37
CA ALA A 46 44.00 -11.09 -1.42
C ALA A 46 43.25 -10.33 -0.32
N VAL A 47 43.77 -10.33 0.91
CA VAL A 47 43.19 -9.56 2.03
C VAL A 47 43.27 -8.07 1.76
N GLN A 48 44.41 -7.58 1.26
CA GLN A 48 44.57 -6.18 0.90
C GLN A 48 43.61 -5.76 -0.23
N ALA A 49 43.51 -6.55 -1.31
CA ALA A 49 42.59 -6.27 -2.41
C ALA A 49 41.13 -6.29 -1.95
N ALA A 50 40.75 -7.22 -1.06
CA ALA A 50 39.41 -7.25 -0.48
C ALA A 50 39.11 -6.02 0.37
N LEU A 51 40.09 -5.56 1.17
CA LEU A 51 39.96 -4.34 1.97
C LEU A 51 39.87 -3.09 1.09
N GLU A 52 40.72 -2.97 0.06
CA GLU A 52 40.68 -1.89 -0.92
C GLU A 52 39.32 -1.86 -1.65
N HIS A 53 38.78 -3.02 -2.02
CA HIS A 53 37.46 -3.12 -2.62
C HIS A 53 36.35 -2.65 -1.67
N GLN A 54 36.39 -3.06 -0.39
CA GLN A 54 35.41 -2.61 0.60
C GLN A 54 35.48 -1.11 0.86
N LEU A 55 36.69 -0.55 1.00
CA LEU A 55 36.90 0.88 1.20
C LEU A 55 36.43 1.68 -0.01
N SER A 56 36.80 1.26 -1.22
CA SER A 56 36.38 1.89 -2.46
C SER A 56 34.86 1.87 -2.60
N PHE A 57 34.21 0.73 -2.34
CA PHE A 57 32.76 0.61 -2.39
C PHE A 57 32.06 1.56 -1.39
N HIS A 58 32.51 1.60 -0.14
CA HIS A 58 31.95 2.52 0.87
C HIS A 58 32.15 4.00 0.48
N GLN A 59 33.32 4.36 -0.05
CA GLN A 59 33.58 5.72 -0.55
C GLN A 59 32.68 6.05 -1.74
N THR A 60 32.48 5.11 -2.66
CA THR A 60 31.56 5.30 -3.80
C THR A 60 30.12 5.48 -3.33
N LEU A 61 29.64 4.68 -2.39
CA LEU A 61 28.30 4.86 -1.81
C LEU A 61 28.15 6.23 -1.14
N PHE A 62 29.15 6.62 -0.33
CA PHE A 62 29.14 7.91 0.36
C PHE A 62 29.10 9.10 -0.62
N ASN A 63 29.87 9.02 -1.71
CA ASN A 63 29.95 10.05 -2.74
C ASN A 63 28.81 10.04 -3.75
N ALA A 64 28.13 8.91 -3.94
CA ALA A 64 26.98 8.78 -4.84
C ALA A 64 25.68 9.32 -4.22
N MET A 65 25.64 9.54 -2.91
CA MET A 65 24.47 10.14 -2.27
C MET A 65 24.22 11.55 -2.83
N PRO A 66 23.00 11.85 -3.33
CA PRO A 66 22.67 13.15 -3.91
C PRO A 66 22.47 14.26 -2.87
N ILE A 67 22.52 13.89 -1.59
CA ILE A 67 22.32 14.77 -0.45
C ILE A 67 23.69 15.09 0.15
N PRO A 68 23.97 16.36 0.52
CA PRO A 68 25.18 16.71 1.26
C PRO A 68 25.30 15.94 2.58
N VAL A 69 26.40 15.22 2.74
CA VAL A 69 26.72 14.46 3.96
C VAL A 69 28.17 14.73 4.35
N TYR A 70 28.40 14.94 5.64
CA TYR A 70 29.68 15.23 6.21
C TYR A 70 29.83 14.64 7.61
N VAL A 71 31.07 14.37 8.01
CA VAL A 71 31.43 13.77 9.29
C VAL A 71 32.30 14.76 10.04
N ILE A 72 31.98 14.99 11.31
CA ILE A 72 32.69 15.93 12.17
C ILE A 72 33.09 15.27 13.48
N THR A 73 34.17 15.75 14.07
CA THR A 73 34.54 15.38 15.44
C THR A 73 33.67 16.14 16.45
N LEU A 74 33.61 15.66 17.70
CA LEU A 74 32.97 16.42 18.78
C LEU A 74 33.61 17.81 19.03
N LYS A 75 34.81 18.06 18.48
CA LYS A 75 35.50 19.37 18.52
C LYS A 75 35.15 20.26 17.32
N GLY A 76 34.18 19.86 16.49
CA GLY A 76 33.73 20.65 15.35
C GLY A 76 34.74 20.72 14.22
N GLU A 77 35.66 19.77 14.12
CA GLU A 77 36.58 19.64 12.98
C GLU A 77 35.96 18.71 11.94
N LEU A 78 36.04 19.08 10.67
CA LEU A 78 35.52 18.30 9.54
C LEU A 78 36.47 17.14 9.22
N ASP A 79 36.00 15.91 9.39
CA ASP A 79 36.79 14.68 9.14
C ASP A 79 36.62 14.20 7.69
N SER A 80 35.39 14.20 7.18
CA SER A 80 35.08 13.75 5.82
C SER A 80 33.81 14.41 5.28
N TYR A 81 33.67 14.53 3.97
CA TYR A 81 32.46 15.03 3.32
C TYR A 81 32.32 14.44 1.91
N ASN A 82 31.08 14.35 1.44
CA ASN A 82 30.80 13.74 0.14
C ASN A 82 30.82 14.76 -1.02
N ASN A 83 30.71 14.26 -2.25
CA ASN A 83 30.68 15.10 -3.45
C ASN A 83 29.52 16.11 -3.44
N ALA A 84 28.33 15.73 -2.96
CA ALA A 84 27.18 16.62 -2.89
C ALA A 84 27.42 17.81 -1.94
N PHE A 85 28.10 17.59 -0.80
CA PHE A 85 28.54 18.65 0.11
C PHE A 85 29.50 19.61 -0.60
N SER A 86 30.48 19.09 -1.31
CA SER A 86 31.44 19.92 -2.06
C SER A 86 30.77 20.72 -3.18
N ALA A 87 29.76 20.15 -3.84
CA ALA A 87 29.01 20.82 -4.91
C ALA A 87 28.12 21.95 -4.39
N PHE A 88 27.61 21.83 -3.17
CA PHE A 88 26.74 22.84 -2.55
C PHE A 88 27.49 24.15 -2.26
N PHE A 89 28.78 24.09 -1.92
CA PHE A 89 29.60 25.27 -1.65
C PHE A 89 30.52 25.64 -2.83
N PRO A 90 30.53 26.92 -3.26
CA PRO A 90 31.45 27.41 -4.29
C PRO A 90 32.91 27.39 -3.82
N GLU A 91 33.85 27.35 -4.78
CA GLU A 91 35.28 27.11 -4.53
C GLU A 91 35.91 28.05 -3.49
N HIS A 92 35.52 29.32 -3.46
CA HIS A 92 36.04 30.31 -2.52
C HIS A 92 35.67 30.01 -1.05
N LEU A 93 34.57 29.29 -0.79
CA LEU A 93 34.19 28.87 0.57
C LEU A 93 34.80 27.52 0.95
N ARG A 94 35.29 26.73 -0.02
CA ARG A 94 35.98 25.45 0.25
C ARG A 94 37.31 25.66 0.96
N GLU A 95 38.02 26.74 0.60
CA GLU A 95 39.24 27.13 1.30
C GLU A 95 39.00 27.45 2.78
N ALA A 96 37.79 27.83 3.20
CA ALA A 96 37.48 28.11 4.59
C ALA A 96 37.00 26.87 5.40
N MET A 97 36.88 25.69 4.77
CA MET A 97 36.41 24.45 5.42
C MET A 97 37.45 23.78 6.33
N HIS A 98 38.72 24.22 6.27
CA HIS A 98 39.77 23.73 7.17
C HIS A 98 39.69 24.36 8.56
N PHE A 99 38.96 25.46 8.71
CA PHE A 99 38.72 26.05 10.03
C PHE A 99 37.75 25.17 10.83
N SER A 100 37.84 25.23 12.15
CA SER A 100 36.86 24.57 13.01
C SER A 100 35.50 25.23 12.85
N LEU A 101 34.42 24.46 13.00
CA LEU A 101 33.03 24.91 12.99
C LEU A 101 32.72 25.94 14.08
N PHE A 102 33.57 26.04 15.11
CA PHE A 102 33.50 27.09 16.14
C PHE A 102 34.05 28.44 15.68
N ASP A 103 34.80 28.48 14.57
CA ASP A 103 35.32 29.72 13.99
C ASP A 103 34.26 30.36 13.09
N ARG A 104 34.02 31.65 13.26
CA ARG A 104 33.06 32.43 12.43
C ARG A 104 33.41 32.42 10.94
N ARG A 105 34.65 32.10 10.59
CA ARG A 105 35.10 31.97 9.20
C ARG A 105 34.59 30.70 8.52
N HIS A 106 34.12 29.70 9.28
CA HIS A 106 33.55 28.49 8.71
C HIS A 106 32.16 28.78 8.12
N PRO A 107 31.86 28.34 6.88
CA PRO A 107 30.53 28.49 6.27
C PRO A 107 29.35 27.92 7.09
N LEU A 108 29.60 26.97 7.99
CA LEU A 108 28.61 26.30 8.83
C LEU A 108 28.63 26.80 10.29
N ALA A 109 29.39 27.85 10.59
CA ALA A 109 29.52 28.39 11.95
C ALA A 109 28.18 28.83 12.56
N HIS A 110 27.22 29.25 11.71
CA HIS A 110 25.90 29.69 12.14
C HIS A 110 25.00 28.54 12.62
N ILE A 111 25.24 27.33 12.14
CA ILE A 111 24.43 26.14 12.47
C ILE A 111 24.95 25.47 13.75
N PHE A 112 26.27 25.55 14.00
CA PHE A 112 26.91 24.81 15.07
C PHE A 112 26.37 25.09 16.49
N PRO A 113 25.99 26.31 16.89
CA PRO A 113 25.44 26.55 18.22
C PRO A 113 24.17 25.75 18.52
N ALA A 114 23.31 25.54 17.51
CA ALA A 114 22.12 24.69 17.64
C ALA A 114 22.50 23.22 17.83
N ILE A 115 23.49 22.75 17.05
CA ILE A 115 24.05 21.40 17.16
C ILE A 115 24.71 21.16 18.53
N GLN A 116 25.48 22.15 19.01
CA GLN A 116 26.22 22.06 20.27
C GLN A 116 25.28 21.89 21.46
N HIS A 117 24.10 22.51 21.42
CA HIS A 117 23.08 22.34 22.46
C HIS A 117 22.64 20.88 22.58
N GLU A 118 22.34 20.22 21.45
CA GLU A 118 21.97 18.80 21.42
C GLU A 118 23.12 17.87 21.85
N VAL A 119 24.35 18.19 21.43
CA VAL A 119 25.55 17.47 21.88
C VAL A 119 25.71 17.55 23.41
N GLN A 120 25.42 18.70 24.02
CA GLN A 120 25.48 18.88 25.47
C GLN A 120 24.36 18.16 26.23
N LEU A 121 23.18 18.00 25.63
CA LEU A 121 22.04 17.29 26.22
C LEU A 121 22.25 15.77 26.28
N GLY A 122 23.26 15.25 25.59
CA GLY A 122 23.63 13.83 25.62
C GLY A 122 22.98 13.07 24.48
N LEU A 123 23.68 13.02 23.34
CA LEU A 123 23.22 12.30 22.16
C LEU A 123 23.18 10.80 22.43
N THR A 124 22.02 10.21 22.19
CA THR A 124 21.88 8.76 22.15
C THR A 124 22.41 8.24 20.80
N PRO A 125 23.20 7.16 20.83
CA PRO A 125 23.69 6.54 19.60
C PRO A 125 22.52 6.04 18.76
N ASP A 126 22.65 6.16 17.44
CA ASP A 126 21.68 5.68 16.43
C ASP A 126 20.34 6.44 16.36
N ILE A 127 20.15 7.53 17.12
CA ILE A 127 19.00 8.44 16.97
C ILE A 127 19.34 9.57 16.02
N ILE A 128 18.46 9.80 15.03
CA ILE A 128 18.56 10.90 14.07
C ILE A 128 17.81 12.10 14.64
N ILE A 129 18.54 13.19 14.90
CA ILE A 129 17.95 14.47 15.32
C ILE A 129 17.90 15.39 14.10
N THR A 130 16.76 16.06 13.89
CA THR A 130 16.55 16.95 12.74
C THR A 130 16.19 18.38 13.15
N HIS A 131 16.81 19.36 12.49
CA HIS A 131 16.54 20.79 12.71
C HIS A 131 16.36 21.52 11.38
N PRO A 132 15.25 22.26 11.19
CA PRO A 132 15.12 23.18 10.08
C PRO A 132 15.98 24.42 10.36
N LEU A 133 16.93 24.71 9.47
CA LEU A 133 17.89 25.80 9.63
C LEU A 133 18.01 26.58 8.32
N ALA A 134 18.28 27.88 8.43
CA ALA A 134 18.67 28.69 7.28
C ALA A 134 20.19 28.58 7.09
N LEU A 135 20.62 28.16 5.90
CA LEU A 135 22.01 28.06 5.51
C LEU A 135 22.27 28.94 4.29
N HIS A 136 23.30 29.77 4.38
CA HIS A 136 23.78 30.52 3.23
C HIS A 136 24.81 29.69 2.46
N ASN A 137 24.55 29.42 1.19
CA ASN A 137 25.47 28.64 0.34
C ASN A 137 26.57 29.52 -0.31
N GLY A 138 26.57 30.83 -0.03
CA GLY A 138 27.49 31.82 -0.62
C GLY A 138 26.87 32.63 -1.76
N ILE A 139 25.69 32.23 -2.24
CA ILE A 139 24.95 32.92 -3.32
C ILE A 139 23.56 33.31 -2.80
N GLU A 140 22.84 32.36 -2.19
CA GLU A 140 21.47 32.51 -1.72
C GLU A 140 21.29 31.91 -0.33
N GLU A 141 20.27 32.38 0.37
CA GLU A 141 19.82 31.77 1.62
C GLU A 141 18.89 30.60 1.31
N ARG A 142 19.25 29.41 1.80
CA ARG A 142 18.51 28.17 1.60
C ARG A 142 17.97 27.67 2.93
N THR A 143 16.72 27.21 2.94
CA THR A 143 16.16 26.53 4.11
C THR A 143 16.46 25.05 4.00
N ILE A 144 17.29 24.56 4.91
CA ILE A 144 17.73 23.17 4.94
C ILE A 144 17.12 22.44 6.13
N LEU A 145 16.80 21.16 5.94
CA LEU A 145 16.52 20.23 7.02
C LEU A 145 17.82 19.51 7.36
N HIS A 146 18.51 20.02 8.38
CA HIS A 146 19.75 19.43 8.88
C HIS A 146 19.44 18.22 9.75
N TRP A 147 20.21 17.16 9.60
CA TRP A 147 20.12 15.97 10.43
C TRP A 147 21.50 15.57 10.94
N MET A 148 21.53 14.97 12.13
CA MET A 148 22.76 14.44 12.74
C MET A 148 22.52 13.13 13.45
N VAL A 149 23.55 12.29 13.47
CA VAL A 149 23.58 11.03 14.19
C VAL A 149 24.96 10.81 14.83
N LEU A 150 24.98 10.34 16.06
CA LEU A 150 26.21 9.98 16.77
C LEU A 150 26.67 8.57 16.36
N CYS A 151 27.84 8.50 15.72
CA CYS A 151 28.45 7.24 15.31
C CYS A 151 29.49 6.78 16.34
N ARG A 152 29.28 5.59 16.92
CA ARG A 152 30.27 4.96 17.81
C ARG A 152 31.30 4.18 16.99
N LEU A 153 32.54 4.64 17.01
CA LEU A 153 33.67 3.87 16.48
C LEU A 153 34.18 2.85 17.53
N PRO A 154 34.83 1.75 17.11
CA PRO A 154 35.40 0.77 18.02
C PRO A 154 36.48 1.40 18.93
N THR A 155 36.21 1.35 20.24
CA THR A 155 37.02 1.57 21.49
C THR A 155 38.28 2.44 21.56
N THR A 156 38.97 2.78 20.48
CA THR A 156 40.21 3.60 20.49
C THR A 156 40.05 4.98 19.83
N LEU A 157 38.92 5.24 19.17
CA LEU A 157 38.67 6.46 18.41
C LEU A 157 37.61 7.31 19.11
N THR A 158 37.77 8.63 19.04
CA THR A 158 36.77 9.58 19.52
C THR A 158 35.47 9.39 18.73
N PRO A 159 34.29 9.44 19.38
CA PRO A 159 33.03 9.38 18.66
C PRO A 159 32.94 10.52 17.65
N VAL A 160 32.34 10.24 16.50
CA VAL A 160 32.15 11.20 15.41
C VAL A 160 30.66 11.42 15.19
N LEU A 161 30.31 12.58 14.67
CA LEU A 161 28.95 12.92 14.28
C LEU A 161 28.87 12.86 12.76
N MET A 162 27.95 12.06 12.25
CA MET A 162 27.59 12.08 10.85
C MET A 162 26.40 13.00 10.68
N CYS A 163 26.56 14.01 9.84
CA CYS A 163 25.59 15.06 9.62
C CYS A 163 25.26 15.13 8.13
N GLY A 164 24.07 15.58 7.80
CA GLY A 164 23.71 15.92 6.44
C GLY A 164 22.56 16.90 6.43
N TRP A 165 22.21 17.38 5.24
CA TRP A 165 21.04 18.23 5.13
C TRP A 165 20.32 18.05 3.81
N GLN A 166 19.01 18.18 3.85
CA GLN A 166 18.17 18.22 2.66
C GLN A 166 17.71 19.65 2.39
N ASP A 167 17.86 20.14 1.17
CA ASP A 167 17.28 21.43 0.78
C ASP A 167 15.75 21.28 0.71
N ILE A 168 15.04 22.03 1.56
CA ILE A 168 13.58 22.07 1.61
C ILE A 168 13.04 23.44 1.17
N THR A 169 13.87 24.30 0.59
CA THR A 169 13.53 25.68 0.24
C THR A 169 12.34 25.74 -0.72
N GLU A 170 12.39 25.02 -1.84
CA GLU A 170 11.30 25.01 -2.82
C GLU A 170 10.01 24.44 -2.24
N SER A 171 10.12 23.34 -1.48
CA SER A 171 8.98 22.69 -0.83
C SER A 171 8.30 23.64 0.16
N ARG A 172 9.09 24.36 0.98
CA ARG A 172 8.54 25.34 1.92
C ARG A 172 7.94 26.55 1.22
N GLN A 173 8.59 27.09 0.19
CA GLN A 173 8.03 28.20 -0.58
C GLN A 173 6.71 27.82 -1.26
N LEU A 174 6.58 26.58 -1.73
CA LEU A 174 5.33 26.09 -2.30
C LEU A 174 4.23 25.99 -1.24
N VAL A 175 4.56 25.45 -0.05
CA VAL A 175 3.61 25.38 1.07
C VAL A 175 3.18 26.78 1.53
N GLU A 176 4.10 27.73 1.64
CA GLU A 176 3.79 29.12 2.00
C GLU A 176 2.95 29.82 0.93
N LYS A 177 3.24 29.62 -0.37
CA LYS A 177 2.41 30.15 -1.47
C LYS A 177 0.99 29.61 -1.40
N LEU A 178 0.82 28.31 -1.20
CA LEU A 178 -0.50 27.69 -1.07
C LEU A 178 -1.25 28.19 0.17
N GLN A 179 -0.55 28.42 1.28
CA GLN A 179 -1.15 29.01 2.48
C GLN A 179 -1.57 30.46 2.24
N ASN A 180 -0.74 31.27 1.59
CA ASN A 180 -1.07 32.66 1.25
C ASN A 180 -2.22 32.76 0.24
N GLU A 181 -2.29 31.89 -0.78
CA GLU A 181 -3.45 31.83 -1.69
C GLU A 181 -4.74 31.48 -0.94
N LYS A 182 -4.66 30.51 -0.03
CA LYS A 182 -5.79 30.12 0.81
C LYS A 182 -6.22 31.26 1.74
N GLU A 183 -5.27 32.01 2.30
CA GLU A 183 -5.54 33.14 3.18
C GLU A 183 -6.07 34.34 2.41
N GLN A 184 -5.61 34.60 1.18
CA GLN A 184 -6.22 35.59 0.27
C GLN A 184 -7.66 35.24 -0.11
N VAL A 185 -7.97 33.97 -0.37
CA VAL A 185 -9.36 33.52 -0.57
C VAL A 185 -10.21 33.80 0.68
N LYS A 186 -9.61 33.62 1.86
CA LYS A 186 -10.27 33.84 3.15
C LYS A 186 -10.45 35.33 3.46
N ASP A 187 -9.46 36.18 3.18
CA ASP A 187 -9.52 37.62 3.42
C ASP A 187 -10.40 38.35 2.38
N ALA A 188 -10.38 37.91 1.12
CA ALA A 188 -11.33 38.34 0.10
C ALA A 188 -12.78 38.02 0.49
N SER A 189 -13.00 36.96 1.26
CA SER A 189 -14.31 36.59 1.82
C SER A 189 -14.72 37.40 3.06
N GLN A 190 -13.77 37.98 3.82
CA GLN A 190 -14.07 38.78 5.02
C GLN A 190 -14.17 40.30 4.79
N GLY A 191 -13.57 40.83 3.72
CA GLY A 191 -13.52 42.29 3.45
C GLY A 191 -14.71 42.90 2.67
N SER A 192 -15.62 42.09 2.13
CA SER A 192 -16.67 42.59 1.22
C SER A 192 -18.05 42.68 1.88
N SER A 193 -18.25 43.72 2.69
CA SER A 193 -19.59 44.24 2.99
C SER A 193 -19.97 45.30 1.94
N ILE A 194 -21.03 44.99 1.18
CA ILE A 194 -21.83 45.85 0.29
C ILE A 194 -21.41 45.93 -1.21
N SER A 195 -22.18 45.18 -2.02
CA SER A 195 -22.56 45.40 -3.44
C SER A 195 -21.47 45.23 -4.52
N LEU A 196 -21.46 44.16 -5.34
CA LEU A 196 -22.33 43.90 -6.51
C LEU A 196 -21.97 42.47 -7.09
N PRO A 197 -22.62 41.91 -8.13
CA PRO A 197 -23.94 41.29 -8.13
C PRO A 197 -23.91 39.99 -9.00
N CYS A 198 -23.45 38.84 -8.48
CA CYS A 198 -23.67 37.56 -9.19
C CYS A 198 -23.52 36.27 -8.36
N SER A 199 -23.08 36.34 -7.10
CA SER A 199 -23.00 35.17 -6.20
C SER A 199 -23.85 35.30 -4.92
N SER A 200 -24.51 36.45 -4.73
CA SER A 200 -25.32 36.76 -3.56
C SER A 200 -26.77 36.29 -3.66
N HIS A 201 -27.28 35.95 -4.85
CA HIS A 201 -28.64 35.43 -4.99
C HIS A 201 -28.79 34.05 -4.36
N ASP A 202 -27.84 33.15 -4.60
CA ASP A 202 -27.92 31.76 -4.11
C ASP A 202 -27.65 31.67 -2.61
N VAL A 203 -26.70 32.47 -2.11
CA VAL A 203 -26.44 32.60 -0.67
C VAL A 203 -27.65 33.22 0.04
N ARG A 204 -28.22 34.30 -0.51
CA ARG A 204 -29.37 34.97 0.10
C ARG A 204 -30.62 34.09 0.04
N THR A 205 -30.84 33.36 -1.06
CA THR A 205 -31.96 32.41 -1.21
C THR A 205 -31.84 31.27 -0.21
N SER A 206 -30.64 30.70 -0.06
CA SER A 206 -30.37 29.62 0.90
C SER A 206 -30.50 30.07 2.35
N VAL A 207 -29.95 31.24 2.71
CA VAL A 207 -30.08 31.81 4.07
C VAL A 207 -31.53 32.19 4.39
N SER A 208 -32.28 32.72 3.41
CA SER A 208 -33.70 33.06 3.59
C SER A 208 -34.56 31.80 3.74
N ALA A 209 -34.22 30.70 3.04
CA ALA A 209 -34.88 29.41 3.20
C ALA A 209 -34.62 28.80 4.58
N ILE A 210 -33.37 28.83 5.07
CA ILE A 210 -33.02 28.38 6.43
C ILE A 210 -33.81 29.16 7.49
N LEU A 211 -33.84 30.49 7.36
CA LEU A 211 -34.57 31.35 8.28
C LEU A 211 -36.08 31.06 8.23
N GLY A 212 -36.64 30.87 7.04
CA GLY A 212 -38.05 30.52 6.86
C GLY A 212 -38.42 29.17 7.50
N PHE A 213 -37.60 28.13 7.33
CA PHE A 213 -37.84 26.84 7.98
C PHE A 213 -37.72 26.92 9.51
N LEU A 214 -36.80 27.72 10.03
CA LEU A 214 -36.68 27.95 11.47
C LEU A 214 -37.85 28.79 12.00
N GLU A 215 -38.29 29.83 11.30
CA GLU A 215 -39.49 30.60 11.65
C GLU A 215 -40.75 29.73 11.67
N LEU A 216 -40.88 28.78 10.74
CA LEU A 216 -41.99 27.82 10.72
C LEU A 216 -42.04 26.95 11.98
N ILE A 217 -40.88 26.52 12.50
CA ILE A 217 -40.79 25.77 13.78
C ILE A 217 -41.12 26.67 14.98
N PHE A 218 -40.66 27.93 14.95
CA PHE A 218 -40.93 28.87 16.05
C PHE A 218 -42.39 29.36 16.07
N THR A 219 -43.09 29.29 14.94
CA THR A 219 -44.48 29.69 14.83
C THR A 219 -45.39 28.53 15.26
N ARG A 220 -45.95 28.63 16.48
CA ARG A 220 -46.73 27.56 17.14
C ARG A 220 -48.00 27.18 16.36
N GLN A 221 -47.90 26.22 15.43
CA GLN A 221 -49.05 25.51 14.86
C GLN A 221 -48.71 24.23 14.06
N GLN A 222 -47.55 23.60 14.26
CA GLN A 222 -47.15 22.39 13.52
C GLN A 222 -47.18 21.12 14.35
N THR A 223 -47.29 19.98 13.67
CA THR A 223 -47.15 18.66 14.28
C THR A 223 -45.67 18.30 14.44
N ALA A 224 -45.35 17.40 15.39
CA ALA A 224 -43.95 17.05 15.70
C ALA A 224 -43.17 16.46 14.49
N GLU A 225 -43.87 15.87 13.52
CA GLU A 225 -43.25 15.37 12.28
C GLU A 225 -42.90 16.49 11.30
N GLU A 226 -43.72 17.54 11.22
CA GLU A 226 -43.51 18.72 10.37
C GLU A 226 -42.35 19.58 10.89
N ASP A 227 -42.25 19.74 12.21
CA ASP A 227 -41.11 20.42 12.85
C ASP A 227 -39.79 19.69 12.54
N GLN A 228 -39.81 18.35 12.59
CA GLN A 228 -38.64 17.53 12.30
C GLN A 228 -38.23 17.62 10.81
N GLN A 229 -39.20 17.74 9.90
CA GLN A 229 -38.93 17.94 8.47
C GLN A 229 -38.37 19.33 8.18
N CYS A 230 -38.94 20.38 8.77
CA CYS A 230 -38.43 21.76 8.64
C CYS A 230 -36.99 21.86 9.16
N LEU A 231 -36.67 21.21 10.27
CA LEU A 231 -35.32 21.21 10.84
C LEU A 231 -34.31 20.49 9.93
N LYS A 232 -34.72 19.36 9.32
CA LYS A 232 -33.89 18.63 8.34
C LYS A 232 -33.63 19.46 7.09
N LEU A 233 -34.62 20.19 6.60
CA LEU A 233 -34.53 20.98 5.37
C LEU A 233 -33.69 22.26 5.57
N ALA A 234 -33.80 22.91 6.74
CA ALA A 234 -32.92 23.99 7.16
C ALA A 234 -31.45 23.53 7.24
N TYR A 235 -31.23 22.35 7.83
CA TYR A 235 -29.90 21.78 7.97
C TYR A 235 -29.26 21.41 6.62
N ALA A 236 -30.02 20.76 5.73
CA ALA A 236 -29.56 20.41 4.38
C ALA A 236 -29.19 21.66 3.56
N THR A 237 -29.98 22.73 3.68
CA THR A 237 -29.74 24.00 2.99
C THR A 237 -28.49 24.71 3.52
N ALA A 238 -28.24 24.64 4.84
CA ALA A 238 -27.02 25.16 5.47
C ALA A 238 -25.77 24.39 5.05
N GLN A 239 -25.86 23.06 4.91
CA GLN A 239 -24.75 22.21 4.46
C GLN A 239 -24.38 22.45 2.99
N SER A 240 -25.39 22.60 2.11
CA SER A 240 -25.17 22.92 0.70
C SER A 240 -24.49 24.29 0.52
N LEU A 241 -24.78 25.25 1.40
CA LEU A 241 -24.18 26.58 1.37
C LEU A 241 -22.71 26.60 1.84
N LEU A 242 -22.32 25.65 2.70
CA LEU A 242 -20.97 25.52 3.23
C LEU A 242 -20.01 24.73 2.31
N GLY A 243 -20.49 24.25 1.15
CA GLY A 243 -19.68 23.46 0.22
C GLY A 243 -19.20 22.12 0.80
N LEU A 244 -19.82 21.68 1.90
CA LEU A 244 -19.56 20.40 2.53
C LEU A 244 -20.31 19.32 1.74
N ASN A 245 -19.68 18.79 0.70
CA ASN A 245 -20.09 17.50 0.15
C ASN A 245 -19.66 16.40 1.14
N VAL A 246 -20.50 16.22 2.14
CA VAL A 246 -20.40 15.16 3.13
C VAL A 246 -21.81 14.64 3.34
N ASP A 247 -22.15 13.57 2.62
CA ASP A 247 -23.25 12.63 2.92
C ASP A 247 -22.99 11.87 4.25
N ILE A 248 -22.37 12.52 5.24
CA ILE A 248 -21.83 11.90 6.45
C ILE A 248 -21.92 12.87 7.63
N LEU A 249 -23.14 13.12 8.11
CA LEU A 249 -23.39 13.44 9.52
C LEU A 249 -24.56 12.57 10.03
N PRO A 250 -24.53 12.19 11.32
CA PRO A 250 -25.17 11.00 11.85
C PRO A 250 -26.68 11.19 11.92
N GLY A 251 -27.41 10.31 11.25
CA GLY A 251 -28.87 10.36 11.18
C GLY A 251 -29.43 9.93 9.82
N ASN A 252 -28.59 9.90 8.78
CA ASN A 252 -28.94 9.26 7.52
C ASN A 252 -27.71 8.65 6.85
N VAL A 253 -27.05 7.72 7.56
CA VAL A 253 -26.38 6.63 6.85
C VAL A 253 -27.51 5.90 6.13
N LYS A 254 -27.53 5.92 4.78
CA LYS A 254 -28.33 4.97 4.00
C LYS A 254 -28.18 3.61 4.68
N ALA A 255 -29.29 3.05 5.16
CA ALA A 255 -29.36 1.90 6.04
C ALA A 255 -28.12 0.98 5.92
N VAL A 256 -27.28 0.97 6.97
CA VAL A 256 -26.16 0.04 7.06
C VAL A 256 -26.73 -1.37 6.88
N PRO A 257 -26.27 -2.12 5.86
CA PRO A 257 -26.73 -3.49 5.71
C PRO A 257 -26.15 -4.34 6.83
N ARG A 258 -27.03 -4.77 7.77
CA ARG A 258 -26.86 -5.88 8.74
C ARG A 258 -25.67 -5.77 9.73
N ALA A 259 -25.81 -6.46 10.86
CA ALA A 259 -24.76 -6.66 11.84
C ALA A 259 -23.63 -7.50 11.24
N ILE A 260 -22.60 -6.87 10.68
CA ILE A 260 -21.40 -7.54 10.16
C ILE A 260 -20.54 -8.01 11.34
N ARG A 261 -20.01 -9.22 11.25
CA ARG A 261 -19.10 -9.77 12.25
C ARG A 261 -17.67 -9.47 11.85
N ILE A 262 -17.01 -8.63 12.63
CA ILE A 262 -15.63 -8.20 12.40
C ILE A 262 -14.70 -8.96 13.34
N LEU A 263 -13.56 -9.42 12.83
CA LEU A 263 -12.45 -9.96 13.61
C LEU A 263 -11.22 -9.08 13.44
N ILE A 264 -10.60 -8.69 14.54
CA ILE A 264 -9.35 -7.93 14.58
C ILE A 264 -8.22 -8.88 15.00
N ALA A 265 -7.19 -9.03 14.18
CA ALA A 265 -5.96 -9.75 14.51
C ALA A 265 -4.78 -8.77 14.61
N GLU A 266 -4.30 -8.51 15.83
CA GLU A 266 -3.25 -7.54 16.11
C GLU A 266 -2.48 -7.96 17.36
N ASP A 267 -1.14 -7.98 17.28
CA ASP A 267 -0.26 -8.45 18.34
C ASP A 267 -0.05 -7.42 19.44
N LEU A 268 0.02 -6.13 19.09
CA LEU A 268 0.16 -5.03 20.02
C LEU A 268 -1.19 -4.71 20.71
N PRO A 269 -1.31 -4.90 22.04
CA PRO A 269 -2.57 -4.70 22.75
C PRO A 269 -3.15 -3.27 22.61
N ALA A 270 -2.29 -2.26 22.55
CA ALA A 270 -2.70 -0.87 22.40
C ALA A 270 -3.38 -0.60 21.04
N ASN A 271 -2.82 -1.14 19.95
CA ASN A 271 -3.38 -1.00 18.60
C ASN A 271 -4.71 -1.74 18.48
N ARG A 272 -4.78 -2.96 19.04
CA ARG A 272 -5.99 -3.77 19.04
C ARG A 272 -7.14 -3.08 19.78
N GLN A 273 -6.85 -2.51 20.96
CA GLN A 273 -7.82 -1.74 21.73
C GLN A 273 -8.25 -0.46 21.02
N LEU A 274 -7.33 0.22 20.32
CA LEU A 274 -7.65 1.42 19.55
C LEU A 274 -8.62 1.09 18.40
N LEU A 275 -8.30 0.08 17.59
CA LEU A 275 -9.16 -0.39 16.49
C LEU A 275 -10.54 -0.82 16.98
N ARG A 276 -10.58 -1.57 18.10
CA ARG A 276 -11.84 -1.96 18.75
C ARG A 276 -12.71 -0.76 19.09
N ARG A 277 -12.12 0.27 19.73
CA ARG A 277 -12.83 1.51 20.11
C ARG A 277 -13.30 2.31 18.90
N GLN A 278 -12.49 2.37 17.84
CA GLN A 278 -12.88 3.05 16.60
C GLN A 278 -14.09 2.37 15.96
N LEU A 279 -14.10 1.03 15.91
CA LEU A 279 -15.24 0.25 15.41
C LEU A 279 -16.47 0.38 16.30
N ASP A 280 -16.31 0.37 17.63
CA ASP A 280 -17.41 0.64 18.57
C ASP A 280 -18.04 2.02 18.34
N THR A 281 -17.22 3.04 18.10
CA THR A 281 -17.68 4.41 17.82
C THR A 281 -18.48 4.48 16.51
N LEU A 282 -18.16 3.62 15.54
CA LEU A 282 -18.86 3.47 14.27
C LEU A 282 -20.07 2.53 14.35
N GLY A 283 -20.35 1.93 15.52
CA GLY A 283 -21.50 1.07 15.76
C GLY A 283 -21.31 -0.42 15.41
N TYR A 284 -20.07 -0.87 15.23
CA TYR A 284 -19.74 -2.27 14.92
C TYR A 284 -19.18 -3.03 16.12
N ALA A 285 -19.63 -4.28 16.29
CA ALA A 285 -19.03 -5.22 17.22
C ALA A 285 -17.87 -5.96 16.53
N ALA A 286 -16.74 -6.05 17.22
CA ALA A 286 -15.57 -6.76 16.73
C ALA A 286 -14.98 -7.67 17.80
N ASP A 287 -14.65 -8.90 17.39
CA ASP A 287 -13.89 -9.84 18.22
C ASP A 287 -12.39 -9.58 18.05
N GLU A 288 -11.61 -9.94 19.07
CA GLU A 288 -10.18 -9.66 19.16
C GLU A 288 -9.35 -10.95 19.19
N ALA A 289 -8.27 -10.97 18.41
CA ALA A 289 -7.24 -12.01 18.41
C ALA A 289 -5.85 -11.35 18.55
N LYS A 290 -4.97 -11.98 19.33
CA LYS A 290 -3.62 -11.46 19.59
C LYS A 290 -2.56 -11.92 18.59
N ASP A 291 -2.89 -12.90 17.74
CA ASP A 291 -1.99 -13.44 16.73
C ASP A 291 -2.81 -14.13 15.62
N GLY A 292 -2.16 -14.48 14.51
CA GLY A 292 -2.83 -15.14 13.39
C GLY A 292 -3.32 -16.55 13.71
N ALA A 293 -2.73 -17.27 14.68
CA ALA A 293 -3.18 -18.61 15.04
C ALA A 293 -4.50 -18.60 15.82
N GLU A 294 -4.65 -17.65 16.74
CA GLU A 294 -5.90 -17.39 17.46
C GLU A 294 -6.98 -16.90 16.50
N ALA A 295 -6.64 -15.99 15.59
CA ALA A 295 -7.57 -15.50 14.57
C ALA A 295 -8.10 -16.65 13.69
N LEU A 296 -7.20 -17.51 13.19
CA LEU A 296 -7.58 -18.67 12.38
C LEU A 296 -8.52 -19.62 13.14
N LYS A 297 -8.25 -19.86 14.43
CA LYS A 297 -9.09 -20.71 15.29
C LYS A 297 -10.49 -20.10 15.46
N LEU A 298 -10.60 -18.79 15.67
CA LEU A 298 -11.89 -18.11 15.78
C LEU A 298 -12.68 -18.17 14.47
N ILE A 299 -12.03 -17.96 13.32
CA ILE A 299 -12.66 -18.06 11.99
C ILE A 299 -13.17 -19.49 11.71
N GLN A 300 -12.48 -20.51 12.21
CA GLN A 300 -12.93 -21.89 12.09
C GLN A 300 -14.13 -22.23 13.00
N GLN A 301 -14.28 -21.51 14.11
CA GLN A 301 -15.36 -21.72 15.08
C GLN A 301 -16.64 -20.96 14.72
N GLN A 302 -16.50 -19.78 14.13
CA GLN A 302 -17.62 -18.92 13.77
C GLN A 302 -17.37 -18.13 12.49
N ARG A 303 -18.46 -17.76 11.82
CA ARG A 303 -18.42 -16.98 10.58
C ARG A 303 -18.11 -15.51 10.90
N TYR A 304 -17.13 -14.96 10.20
CA TYR A 304 -16.84 -13.53 10.14
C TYR A 304 -17.01 -13.03 8.71
N ASP A 305 -17.46 -11.79 8.56
CA ASP A 305 -17.63 -11.15 7.27
C ASP A 305 -16.38 -10.34 6.89
N LEU A 306 -15.69 -9.79 7.89
CA LEU A 306 -14.50 -8.97 7.74
C LEU A 306 -13.40 -9.39 8.73
N LEU A 307 -12.20 -9.63 8.22
CA LEU A 307 -10.96 -9.76 9.00
C LEU A 307 -10.09 -8.53 8.78
N ILE A 308 -9.73 -7.85 9.85
CA ILE A 308 -8.72 -6.79 9.87
C ILE A 308 -7.48 -7.36 10.55
N THR A 309 -6.39 -7.57 9.81
CA THR A 309 -5.17 -8.21 10.31
C THR A 309 -3.96 -7.32 10.16
N ASP A 310 -3.09 -7.28 11.16
CA ASP A 310 -1.72 -6.78 10.96
C ASP A 310 -0.97 -7.71 10.00
N LEU A 311 -0.12 -7.15 9.16
CA LEU A 311 0.80 -7.95 8.34
C LEU A 311 1.86 -8.63 9.20
N ASN A 312 2.36 -7.94 10.22
CA ASN A 312 3.48 -8.40 11.02
C ASN A 312 3.01 -8.83 12.42
N MET A 313 2.77 -10.12 12.60
CA MET A 313 2.42 -10.71 13.90
C MET A 313 3.33 -11.90 14.24
N PRO A 314 3.63 -12.15 15.53
CA PRO A 314 4.35 -13.34 15.95
C PRO A 314 3.49 -14.60 15.74
N VAL A 315 4.15 -15.77 15.67
CA VAL A 315 3.55 -17.11 15.44
C VAL A 315 2.99 -17.31 14.03
N MET A 316 2.10 -16.44 13.57
CA MET A 316 1.52 -16.47 12.23
C MET A 316 1.29 -15.03 11.75
N ASP A 317 1.97 -14.68 10.67
CA ASP A 317 1.85 -13.36 10.03
C ASP A 317 0.52 -13.22 9.25
N GLY A 318 0.13 -11.98 8.96
CA GLY A 318 -1.15 -11.67 8.30
C GLY A 318 -1.26 -12.25 6.89
N ILE A 319 -0.13 -12.41 6.20
CA ILE A 319 -0.06 -13.02 4.86
C ILE A 319 -0.34 -14.52 4.94
N THR A 320 0.33 -15.24 5.85
CA THR A 320 0.12 -16.68 6.08
C THR A 320 -1.29 -16.96 6.57
N LEU A 321 -1.82 -16.11 7.46
CA LEU A 321 -3.21 -16.17 7.89
C LEU A 321 -4.16 -16.06 6.70
N THR A 322 -3.95 -15.07 5.84
CA THR A 322 -4.79 -14.85 4.64
C THR A 322 -4.78 -16.06 3.73
N CYS A 323 -3.60 -16.60 3.39
CA CYS A 323 -3.48 -17.79 2.55
C CYS A 323 -4.28 -18.97 3.14
N ARG A 324 -4.17 -19.22 4.45
CA ARG A 324 -4.90 -20.31 5.11
C ARG A 324 -6.40 -20.10 5.13
N VAL A 325 -6.87 -18.87 5.36
CA VAL A 325 -8.31 -18.59 5.31
C VAL A 325 -8.85 -18.80 3.90
N ARG A 326 -8.09 -18.41 2.88
CA ARG A 326 -8.47 -18.57 1.46
C ARG A 326 -8.56 -20.03 1.00
N GLU A 327 -7.93 -20.98 1.71
CA GLU A 327 -8.09 -22.41 1.42
C GLU A 327 -9.53 -22.92 1.61
N TYR A 328 -10.32 -22.28 2.49
CA TYR A 328 -11.68 -22.73 2.81
C TYR A 328 -12.76 -21.63 2.77
N ASP A 329 -12.38 -20.35 2.84
CA ASP A 329 -13.29 -19.21 2.67
C ASP A 329 -12.72 -18.18 1.68
N THR A 330 -13.14 -18.30 0.43
CA THR A 330 -12.78 -17.39 -0.67
C THR A 330 -13.59 -16.08 -0.64
N ARG A 331 -14.61 -15.97 0.21
CA ARG A 331 -15.58 -14.86 0.19
C ARG A 331 -15.38 -13.86 1.34
N MET A 332 -14.80 -14.28 2.45
CA MET A 332 -14.54 -13.40 3.59
C MET A 332 -13.70 -12.19 3.17
N VAL A 333 -14.08 -10.96 3.55
CA VAL A 333 -13.29 -9.76 3.23
C VAL A 333 -12.09 -9.70 4.17
N ILE A 334 -10.88 -9.55 3.63
CA ILE A 334 -9.63 -9.48 4.41
C ILE A 334 -8.92 -8.17 4.13
N TRP A 335 -8.67 -7.41 5.19
CA TRP A 335 -7.92 -6.16 5.19
C TRP A 335 -6.59 -6.33 5.92
N GLY A 336 -5.48 -6.06 5.23
CA GLY A 336 -4.15 -6.00 5.82
C GLY A 336 -3.85 -4.59 6.34
N LEU A 337 -3.29 -4.47 7.54
CA LEU A 337 -2.75 -3.23 8.09
C LEU A 337 -1.22 -3.28 8.05
N THR A 338 -0.57 -2.28 7.47
CA THR A 338 0.90 -2.19 7.40
C THR A 338 1.43 -0.88 7.98
N ALA A 339 2.55 -0.95 8.69
CA ALA A 339 3.29 0.22 9.18
C ALA A 339 4.36 0.73 8.19
N ASN A 340 4.67 -0.04 7.14
CA ASN A 340 5.68 0.32 6.15
C ASN A 340 5.17 0.01 4.74
N LEU A 341 5.42 0.91 3.79
CA LEU A 341 5.00 0.74 2.40
C LEU A 341 6.24 0.70 1.51
N VAL A 342 7.00 -0.39 1.62
CA VAL A 342 8.10 -0.64 0.68
C VAL A 342 7.48 -1.01 -0.66
N ALA A 343 8.03 -0.48 -1.76
CA ALA A 343 7.58 -0.85 -3.11
C ALA A 343 7.61 -2.39 -3.27
N GLY A 344 6.47 -3.00 -3.62
CA GLY A 344 6.31 -4.45 -3.68
C GLY A 344 5.46 -5.10 -2.57
N GLU A 345 5.34 -4.48 -1.39
CA GLU A 345 4.59 -5.10 -0.27
C GLU A 345 3.08 -5.10 -0.49
N LYS A 346 2.53 -4.02 -1.05
CA LYS A 346 1.10 -3.94 -1.39
C LYS A 346 0.70 -4.99 -2.41
N GLU A 347 1.51 -5.22 -3.45
CA GLU A 347 1.26 -6.26 -4.45
C GLU A 347 1.33 -7.67 -3.84
N ARG A 348 2.30 -7.93 -2.96
CA ARG A 348 2.41 -9.22 -2.24
C ARG A 348 1.19 -9.48 -1.35
N CYS A 349 0.67 -8.46 -0.68
CA CYS A 349 -0.53 -8.57 0.15
C CYS A 349 -1.76 -8.92 -0.69
N LEU A 350 -1.98 -8.19 -1.79
CA LEU A 350 -3.10 -8.47 -2.70
C LEU A 350 -2.97 -9.84 -3.36
N ALA A 351 -1.75 -10.26 -3.74
CA ALA A 351 -1.49 -11.58 -4.32
C ALA A 351 -1.79 -12.74 -3.36
N SER A 352 -1.71 -12.52 -2.04
CA SER A 352 -2.08 -13.52 -1.02
C SER A 352 -3.59 -13.71 -0.86
N GLY A 353 -4.41 -12.87 -1.50
CA GLY A 353 -5.87 -12.91 -1.43
C GLY A 353 -6.49 -11.89 -0.48
N MET A 354 -5.74 -10.88 -0.03
CA MET A 354 -6.30 -9.72 0.69
C MET A 354 -7.10 -8.84 -0.26
N ASN A 355 -8.20 -8.26 0.23
CA ASN A 355 -9.06 -7.37 -0.54
C ASN A 355 -8.58 -5.92 -0.49
N LEU A 356 -7.96 -5.51 0.63
CA LEU A 356 -7.46 -4.16 0.83
C LEU A 356 -6.23 -4.19 1.73
N CYS A 357 -5.32 -3.24 1.52
CA CYS A 357 -4.18 -3.02 2.41
C CYS A 357 -4.18 -1.54 2.82
N LEU A 358 -4.28 -1.28 4.11
CA LEU A 358 -4.38 0.05 4.73
C LEU A 358 -3.10 0.37 5.52
N PHE A 359 -2.79 1.66 5.61
CA PHE A 359 -1.60 2.14 6.30
C PHE A 359 -1.90 2.48 7.77
N LYS A 360 -0.99 2.12 8.67
CA LYS A 360 -1.02 2.53 10.08
C LYS A 360 -0.26 3.87 10.25
N PRO A 361 -0.80 4.86 10.99
CA PRO A 361 -1.99 4.82 11.82
C PRO A 361 -3.29 4.99 11.03
N LEU A 362 -4.33 4.24 11.42
CA LEU A 362 -5.64 4.31 10.78
C LEU A 362 -6.53 5.34 11.51
N ASP A 363 -6.98 6.36 10.77
CA ASP A 363 -7.91 7.36 11.29
C ASP A 363 -9.37 6.88 11.20
N LEU A 364 -10.23 7.41 12.07
CA LEU A 364 -11.65 7.01 12.14
C LEU A 364 -12.40 7.32 10.84
N SER A 365 -12.06 8.42 10.16
CA SER A 365 -12.62 8.76 8.84
C SER A 365 -12.19 7.77 7.76
N GLN A 366 -10.91 7.38 7.73
CA GLN A 366 -10.38 6.41 6.78
C GLN A 366 -11.01 5.02 6.98
N LEU A 367 -11.16 4.59 8.24
CA LEU A 367 -11.86 3.36 8.59
C LEU A 367 -13.35 3.41 8.18
N ALA A 368 -14.02 4.53 8.42
CA ALA A 368 -15.43 4.71 8.04
C ALA A 368 -15.62 4.68 6.52
N THR A 369 -14.76 5.38 5.76
CA THR A 369 -14.79 5.36 4.29
C THR A 369 -14.55 3.95 3.76
N ALA A 370 -13.52 3.26 4.26
CA ALA A 370 -13.24 1.89 3.86
C ALA A 370 -14.41 0.96 4.17
N LEU A 371 -15.08 1.13 5.32
CA LEU A 371 -16.25 0.34 5.72
C LEU A 371 -17.46 0.60 4.81
N CYS A 372 -17.67 1.84 4.37
CA CYS A 372 -18.71 2.19 3.39
C CYS A 372 -18.42 1.58 2.01
N GLU A 373 -17.16 1.40 1.65
CA GLU A 373 -16.73 0.77 0.40
C GLU A 373 -16.74 -0.76 0.45
N ILE A 374 -16.94 -1.39 1.63
CA ILE A 374 -17.09 -2.84 1.70
C ILE A 374 -18.39 -3.24 1.03
N ASN A 375 -18.28 -3.63 -0.22
CA ASN A 375 -19.30 -4.39 -0.91
C ASN A 375 -19.20 -5.85 -0.45
N ILE A 376 -19.70 -6.14 0.76
CA ILE A 376 -19.91 -7.53 1.18
C ILE A 376 -20.88 -8.10 0.15
N PRO A 377 -20.56 -9.19 -0.58
CA PRO A 377 -21.53 -9.84 -1.44
C PRO A 377 -22.75 -10.14 -0.59
N GLN A 378 -23.84 -9.39 -0.78
CA GLN A 378 -24.99 -9.50 0.11
C GLN A 378 -25.50 -10.95 0.06
N PRO A 379 -25.87 -11.53 1.21
CA PRO A 379 -26.79 -12.65 1.20
C PRO A 379 -28.17 -12.11 0.80
N GLY A 380 -28.35 -11.98 -0.51
CA GLY A 380 -29.56 -11.48 -1.17
C GLY A 380 -29.31 -10.33 -2.15
N SER A 381 -28.82 -10.61 -3.35
CA SER A 381 -29.58 -10.14 -4.51
C SER A 381 -30.70 -11.18 -4.67
N SER A 382 -31.90 -10.82 -4.20
CA SER A 382 -33.06 -11.69 -4.35
C SER A 382 -33.19 -12.06 -5.83
N LEU A 383 -33.46 -13.34 -6.14
CA LEU A 383 -33.84 -13.72 -7.51
C LEU A 383 -34.89 -12.77 -8.09
N ASP A 384 -35.75 -12.17 -7.24
CA ASP A 384 -36.73 -11.14 -7.58
C ASP A 384 -36.18 -9.91 -8.33
N GLU A 385 -34.90 -9.57 -8.18
CA GLU A 385 -34.29 -8.42 -8.87
C GLU A 385 -33.91 -8.76 -10.30
N PHE A 386 -33.56 -10.03 -10.56
CA PHE A 386 -33.20 -10.53 -11.89
C PHE A 386 -34.35 -11.24 -12.60
N LEU A 387 -35.36 -11.71 -11.86
CA LEU A 387 -36.45 -12.55 -12.32
C LEU A 387 -37.76 -12.00 -11.80
N ASN A 388 -38.77 -12.00 -12.67
CA ASN A 388 -40.13 -11.79 -12.20
C ASN A 388 -40.66 -13.06 -11.53
N MET A 389 -40.44 -13.19 -10.21
CA MET A 389 -40.86 -14.36 -9.44
C MET A 389 -42.37 -14.60 -9.47
N LYS A 390 -43.21 -13.58 -9.77
CA LYS A 390 -44.66 -13.78 -9.93
C LYS A 390 -44.98 -14.58 -11.19
N ILE A 391 -44.27 -14.35 -12.29
CA ILE A 391 -44.41 -15.11 -13.54
C ILE A 391 -43.86 -16.52 -13.32
N PHE A 392 -42.70 -16.63 -12.67
CA PHE A 392 -42.04 -17.91 -12.46
C PHE A 392 -42.76 -18.83 -11.46
N THR A 393 -43.34 -18.28 -10.39
CA THR A 393 -44.21 -19.03 -9.45
C THR A 393 -45.50 -19.50 -10.12
N ALA A 394 -46.07 -18.72 -11.05
CA ALA A 394 -47.23 -19.14 -11.82
C ALA A 394 -46.91 -20.29 -12.79
N LEU A 395 -45.76 -20.24 -13.48
CA LEU A 395 -45.30 -21.28 -14.41
C LEU A 395 -44.93 -22.60 -13.72
N THR A 396 -44.39 -22.52 -12.50
CA THR A 396 -43.98 -23.69 -11.72
C THR A 396 -45.07 -24.19 -10.76
N LEU A 397 -46.27 -23.57 -10.78
CA LEU A 397 -47.38 -23.86 -9.86
C LEU A 397 -46.97 -23.80 -8.37
N GLY A 398 -45.94 -23.02 -8.04
CA GLY A 398 -45.38 -22.92 -6.69
C GLY A 398 -44.52 -24.11 -6.24
N ASP A 399 -44.21 -25.09 -7.11
CA ASP A 399 -43.35 -26.21 -6.77
C ASP A 399 -41.87 -25.79 -6.71
N LYS A 400 -41.35 -25.66 -5.48
CA LYS A 400 -39.97 -25.25 -5.20
C LYS A 400 -38.91 -26.20 -5.73
N LYS A 401 -39.22 -27.48 -5.98
CA LYS A 401 -38.25 -28.44 -6.55
C LYS A 401 -38.13 -28.26 -8.05
N LEU A 402 -39.26 -28.18 -8.74
CA LEU A 402 -39.30 -27.90 -10.18
C LEU A 402 -38.69 -26.53 -10.50
N MET A 403 -38.97 -25.53 -9.65
CA MET A 403 -38.37 -24.20 -9.73
C MET A 403 -36.84 -24.23 -9.68
N ARG A 404 -36.26 -24.96 -8.72
CA ARG A 404 -34.82 -25.14 -8.61
C ARG A 404 -34.23 -25.86 -9.82
N GLN A 405 -34.87 -26.94 -10.27
CA GLN A 405 -34.42 -27.70 -11.41
C GLN A 405 -34.39 -26.86 -12.69
N MET A 406 -35.44 -26.05 -12.92
CA MET A 406 -35.50 -25.15 -14.07
C MET A 406 -34.45 -24.04 -14.01
N LEU A 407 -34.23 -23.43 -12.84
CA LEU A 407 -33.20 -22.40 -12.67
C LEU A 407 -31.80 -22.96 -12.90
N GLU A 408 -31.48 -24.12 -12.32
CA GLU A 408 -30.16 -24.73 -12.47
C GLU A 408 -29.93 -25.21 -13.92
N GLN A 409 -30.95 -25.79 -14.55
CA GLN A 409 -30.88 -26.16 -15.96
C GLN A 409 -30.65 -24.93 -16.85
N SER A 410 -31.41 -23.84 -16.63
CA SER A 410 -31.24 -22.61 -17.38
C SER A 410 -29.86 -21.99 -17.16
N ARG A 411 -29.30 -22.05 -15.94
CA ARG A 411 -27.95 -21.58 -15.63
C ARG A 411 -26.91 -22.30 -16.48
N VAL A 412 -26.95 -23.64 -16.49
CA VAL A 412 -26.01 -24.48 -17.24
C VAL A 412 -26.16 -24.28 -18.76
N GLU A 413 -27.38 -24.13 -19.26
CA GLU A 413 -27.63 -23.89 -20.68
C GLU A 413 -27.15 -22.49 -21.11
N ASN A 414 -27.45 -21.44 -20.34
CA ASN A 414 -27.04 -20.08 -20.64
C ASN A 414 -25.51 -19.91 -20.62
N GLU A 415 -24.80 -20.56 -19.68
CA GLU A 415 -23.32 -20.55 -19.65
C GLU A 415 -22.70 -21.18 -20.89
N LYS A 416 -23.31 -22.26 -21.41
CA LYS A 416 -22.86 -22.90 -22.65
C LYS A 416 -23.16 -22.02 -23.87
N ASP A 417 -24.37 -21.47 -23.93
CA ASP A 417 -24.82 -20.68 -25.07
C ASP A 417 -24.07 -19.35 -25.18
N ILE A 418 -23.75 -18.66 -24.08
CA ILE A 418 -22.95 -17.42 -24.13
C ILE A 418 -21.50 -17.68 -24.55
N ALA A 419 -20.90 -18.78 -24.08
CA ALA A 419 -19.56 -19.18 -24.49
C ALA A 419 -19.50 -19.53 -25.99
N ALA A 420 -20.51 -20.25 -26.48
CA ALA A 420 -20.63 -20.61 -27.90
C ALA A 420 -20.90 -19.38 -28.77
N ALA A 421 -21.75 -18.44 -28.32
CA ALA A 421 -21.99 -17.17 -29.01
C ALA A 421 -20.69 -16.36 -29.15
N ARG A 422 -19.90 -16.25 -28.08
CA ARG A 422 -18.61 -15.54 -28.10
C ARG A 422 -17.60 -16.18 -29.07
N ALA A 423 -17.54 -17.51 -29.09
CA ALA A 423 -16.69 -18.24 -30.03
C ALA A 423 -17.12 -18.03 -31.48
N ALA A 424 -18.43 -18.07 -31.75
CA ALA A 424 -19.00 -17.84 -33.07
C ALA A 424 -18.74 -16.41 -33.58
N ILE A 425 -18.88 -15.40 -32.72
CA ILE A 425 -18.57 -14.00 -33.03
C ILE A 425 -17.08 -13.81 -33.35
N SER A 426 -16.21 -14.43 -32.56
CA SER A 426 -14.76 -14.40 -32.81
C SER A 426 -14.39 -15.09 -34.14
N GLY A 427 -15.13 -16.15 -34.49
CA GLY A 427 -14.98 -16.87 -35.77
C GLY A 427 -15.75 -16.24 -36.95
N GLN A 428 -16.41 -15.10 -36.75
CA GLN A 428 -17.28 -14.44 -37.74
C GLN A 428 -18.43 -15.31 -38.28
N ASP A 429 -18.84 -16.34 -37.53
CA ASP A 429 -20.01 -17.17 -37.86
C ASP A 429 -21.29 -16.56 -37.27
N TRP A 430 -21.81 -15.56 -37.98
CA TRP A 430 -22.95 -14.76 -37.54
C TRP A 430 -24.24 -15.57 -37.39
N ARG A 431 -24.41 -16.63 -38.18
CA ARG A 431 -25.59 -17.51 -38.09
C ARG A 431 -25.57 -18.31 -36.80
N LEU A 432 -24.41 -18.85 -36.45
CA LEU A 432 -24.25 -19.61 -35.22
C LEU A 432 -24.36 -18.69 -33.98
N ALA A 433 -23.80 -17.47 -34.05
CA ALA A 433 -23.95 -16.46 -33.00
C ALA A 433 -25.42 -16.09 -32.77
N GLN A 434 -26.16 -15.82 -33.86
CA GLN A 434 -27.59 -15.51 -33.79
C GLN A 434 -28.40 -16.65 -33.18
N TYR A 435 -28.07 -17.91 -33.51
CA TYR A 435 -28.74 -19.07 -32.92
C TYR A 435 -28.59 -19.15 -31.40
N HIS A 436 -27.39 -18.93 -30.87
CA HIS A 436 -27.15 -18.96 -29.42
C HIS A 436 -27.78 -17.77 -28.70
N LEU A 437 -27.75 -16.58 -29.29
CA LEU A 437 -28.42 -15.39 -28.74
C LEU A 437 -29.94 -15.58 -28.69
N HIS A 438 -30.53 -16.13 -29.75
CA HIS A 438 -31.97 -16.47 -29.79
C HIS A 438 -32.39 -17.43 -28.67
N ARG A 439 -31.54 -18.41 -28.35
CA ARG A 439 -31.79 -19.34 -27.24
C ARG A 439 -31.72 -18.65 -25.88
N ILE A 440 -30.73 -17.80 -25.65
CA ILE A 440 -30.60 -17.00 -24.42
C ILE A 440 -31.80 -16.06 -24.25
N ASN A 441 -32.27 -15.47 -25.35
CA ASN A 441 -33.43 -14.59 -25.34
C ASN A 441 -34.71 -15.32 -24.95
N GLY A 442 -34.93 -16.51 -25.52
CA GLY A 442 -36.05 -17.38 -25.17
C GLY A 442 -36.04 -17.83 -23.70
N THR A 443 -34.88 -18.18 -23.15
CA THR A 443 -34.77 -18.55 -21.72
C THR A 443 -35.00 -17.33 -20.81
N ALA A 444 -34.45 -16.17 -21.16
CA ALA A 444 -34.67 -14.92 -20.43
C ALA A 444 -36.15 -14.51 -20.38
N GLN A 445 -36.89 -14.70 -21.47
CA GLN A 445 -38.33 -14.42 -21.54
C GLN A 445 -39.15 -15.36 -20.62
N ILE A 446 -38.84 -16.67 -20.62
CA ILE A 446 -39.51 -17.66 -19.76
C ILE A 446 -39.25 -17.36 -18.27
N LEU A 447 -38.02 -16.96 -17.96
CA LEU A 447 -37.57 -16.60 -16.62
C LEU A 447 -38.04 -15.21 -16.17
N GLY A 448 -38.52 -14.37 -17.09
CA GLY A 448 -38.92 -13.00 -16.81
C GLY A 448 -37.73 -12.08 -16.47
N ALA A 449 -36.55 -12.38 -17.03
CA ALA A 449 -35.32 -11.61 -16.85
C ALA A 449 -35.26 -10.45 -17.87
N THR A 450 -35.90 -9.34 -17.53
CA THR A 450 -36.15 -8.21 -18.45
C THR A 450 -34.87 -7.54 -18.97
N ALA A 451 -33.84 -7.42 -18.14
CA ALA A 451 -32.55 -6.83 -18.54
C ALA A 451 -31.84 -7.71 -19.58
N ILE A 452 -31.75 -9.02 -19.32
CA ILE A 452 -31.11 -10.00 -20.21
C ILE A 452 -31.88 -10.11 -21.52
N HIS A 453 -33.23 -10.09 -21.45
CA HIS A 453 -34.09 -10.09 -22.63
C HIS A 453 -33.82 -8.88 -23.54
N ALA A 454 -33.76 -7.67 -22.97
CA ALA A 454 -33.53 -6.45 -23.73
C ALA A 454 -32.14 -6.45 -24.42
N THR A 455 -31.09 -6.85 -23.71
CA THR A 455 -29.73 -6.91 -24.28
C THR A 455 -29.62 -8.01 -25.35
N ALA A 456 -30.20 -9.19 -25.13
CA ALA A 456 -30.19 -10.27 -26.12
C ALA A 456 -30.98 -9.91 -27.40
N GLU A 457 -32.15 -9.26 -27.25
CA GLU A 457 -32.96 -8.79 -28.37
C GLU A 457 -32.23 -7.72 -29.21
N GLN A 458 -31.53 -6.78 -28.55
CA GLN A 458 -30.72 -5.79 -29.25
C GLN A 458 -29.61 -6.43 -30.08
N LEU A 459 -28.92 -7.44 -29.53
CA LEU A 459 -27.86 -8.16 -30.24
C LEU A 459 -28.40 -9.00 -31.42
N GLU A 460 -29.55 -9.66 -31.25
CA GLU A 460 -30.22 -10.37 -32.34
C GLU A 460 -30.63 -9.44 -33.48
N ASN A 461 -31.19 -8.28 -33.15
CA ASN A 461 -31.61 -7.28 -34.13
C ASN A 461 -30.40 -6.67 -34.87
N ALA A 462 -29.30 -6.42 -34.17
CA ALA A 462 -28.05 -5.94 -34.79
C ALA A 462 -27.47 -6.95 -35.79
N LEU A 463 -27.53 -8.25 -35.44
CA LEU A 463 -27.11 -9.34 -36.35
C LEU A 463 -28.04 -9.47 -37.56
N ALA A 464 -29.35 -9.28 -37.38
CA ALA A 464 -30.33 -9.31 -38.47
C ALA A 464 -30.23 -8.10 -39.41
N ALA A 465 -29.88 -6.92 -38.87
CA ALA A 465 -29.69 -5.67 -39.61
C ALA A 465 -28.37 -5.61 -40.40
N GLY A 466 -27.42 -6.51 -40.11
CA GLY A 466 -26.14 -6.57 -40.81
C GLY A 466 -25.13 -5.50 -40.36
N GLU A 467 -25.26 -4.98 -39.13
CA GLU A 467 -24.32 -4.02 -38.52
C GLU A 467 -23.53 -4.62 -37.33
N PRO A 468 -22.70 -5.67 -37.55
CA PRO A 468 -22.09 -6.42 -36.45
C PRO A 468 -20.91 -5.70 -35.76
N GLU A 469 -20.10 -4.92 -36.47
CA GLU A 469 -18.76 -4.55 -35.98
C GLU A 469 -18.73 -3.53 -34.83
N ALA A 470 -19.74 -2.68 -34.69
CA ALA A 470 -19.74 -1.61 -33.68
C ALA A 470 -20.41 -2.00 -32.35
N VAL A 471 -21.42 -2.88 -32.38
CA VAL A 471 -22.32 -3.13 -31.24
C VAL A 471 -22.06 -4.47 -30.56
N LEU A 472 -21.59 -5.49 -31.31
CA LEU A 472 -21.44 -6.86 -30.78
C LEU A 472 -20.41 -7.00 -29.65
N PRO A 473 -19.22 -6.37 -29.69
CA PRO A 473 -18.23 -6.58 -28.62
C PRO A 473 -18.72 -6.07 -27.27
N GLN A 474 -19.28 -4.86 -27.23
CA GLN A 474 -19.80 -4.27 -25.99
C GLN A 474 -21.06 -4.97 -25.49
N GLY A 475 -22.00 -5.27 -26.39
CA GLY A 475 -23.25 -5.90 -25.98
C GLY A 475 -23.07 -7.36 -25.51
N ILE A 476 -22.12 -8.11 -26.08
CA ILE A 476 -21.80 -9.47 -25.58
C ILE A 476 -21.13 -9.45 -24.22
N ASP A 477 -20.23 -8.50 -23.98
CA ASP A 477 -19.58 -8.38 -22.68
C ASP A 477 -20.61 -7.97 -21.60
N GLU A 478 -21.54 -7.06 -21.94
CA GLU A 478 -22.66 -6.69 -21.07
C GLU A 478 -23.60 -7.88 -20.79
N LEU A 479 -24.01 -8.63 -21.83
CA LEU A 479 -24.85 -9.82 -21.69
C LEU A 479 -24.15 -10.90 -20.84
N THR A 480 -22.84 -11.07 -21.01
CA THR A 480 -22.04 -12.00 -20.22
C THR A 480 -22.03 -11.62 -18.74
N GLN A 481 -21.87 -10.33 -18.44
CA GLN A 481 -21.88 -9.84 -17.06
C GLN A 481 -23.25 -10.03 -16.40
N GLN A 482 -24.33 -9.76 -17.12
CA GLN A 482 -25.70 -9.96 -16.62
C GLN A 482 -26.01 -11.45 -16.35
N LEU A 483 -25.59 -12.35 -17.26
CA LEU A 483 -25.76 -13.79 -17.09
C LEU A 483 -24.92 -14.36 -15.93
N GLN A 484 -23.71 -13.84 -15.72
CA GLN A 484 -22.87 -14.22 -14.58
C GLN A 484 -23.51 -13.78 -13.24
N ALA A 485 -24.07 -12.57 -13.19
CA ALA A 485 -24.79 -12.08 -12.03
C ALA A 485 -26.04 -12.95 -11.72
N LEU A 486 -26.81 -13.32 -12.74
CA LEU A 486 -27.94 -14.24 -12.61
C LEU A 486 -27.49 -15.64 -12.14
N SER A 487 -26.39 -16.18 -12.69
CA SER A 487 -25.83 -17.48 -12.31
C SER A 487 -25.44 -17.50 -10.83
N ALA A 488 -24.80 -16.44 -10.34
CA ALA A 488 -24.46 -16.29 -8.93
C ALA A 488 -25.72 -16.23 -8.03
N ALA A 489 -26.77 -15.53 -8.46
CA ALA A 489 -28.04 -15.46 -7.73
C ALA A 489 -28.74 -16.83 -7.66
N ILE A 490 -28.75 -17.59 -8.76
CA ILE A 490 -29.34 -18.95 -8.81
C ILE A 490 -28.63 -19.91 -7.85
N ILE A 491 -27.29 -19.91 -7.86
CA ILE A 491 -26.47 -20.74 -6.95
C ILE A 491 -26.76 -20.38 -5.48
N PHE A 492 -26.94 -19.09 -5.19
CA PHE A 492 -27.29 -18.65 -3.86
C PHE A 492 -28.67 -19.18 -3.42
N PHE A 493 -29.68 -19.12 -4.28
CA PHE A 493 -31.03 -19.62 -3.99
C PHE A 493 -31.11 -21.14 -3.83
N SER A 494 -30.37 -21.91 -4.64
CA SER A 494 -30.34 -23.36 -4.50
C SER A 494 -29.69 -23.79 -3.18
N SER A 495 -28.68 -23.06 -2.70
CA SER A 495 -27.96 -23.35 -1.45
C SER A 495 -28.77 -23.10 -0.17
N GLN A 496 -29.79 -22.23 -0.19
CA GLN A 496 -30.60 -21.93 1.00
C GLN A 496 -31.65 -22.99 1.33
N ALA A 497 -31.97 -23.88 0.40
CA ALA A 497 -33.11 -24.78 0.52
C ALA A 497 -32.77 -26.19 1.05
N ASP A 498 -31.51 -26.49 1.34
CA ASP A 498 -31.06 -27.77 1.91
C ASP A 498 -31.07 -27.80 3.46
N TYR A 499 -31.52 -26.70 4.09
CA TYR A 499 -31.57 -26.54 5.56
C TYR A 499 -32.98 -26.46 6.15
N HIS A 500 -34.03 -26.77 5.37
CA HIS A 500 -35.41 -26.81 5.85
C HIS A 500 -36.10 -28.16 5.61
#